data_AF-A0A9N9G0F9-F1
#
_entry.id   AF-A0A9N9G0F9-F1
#
_cell.length_a   1.000
_cell.length_b   1.000
_cell.length_c   1.000
_cell.angle_alpha   90.00
_cell.angle_beta   90.00
_cell.angle_gamma   90.00
#
_symmetry.space_group_name_H-M   'P 1'
#
loop_
_entity.id
_entity.type
_entity.pdbx_description
1 polymer ?
#
loop_
_entity_poly.entity_id
_entity_poly.type
_entity_poly.pdbx_seq_one_letter_code
_entity_poly.pdbx_strand_id
1 'polypeptide(L)'
;MPPRPRPNLPVDLVLDAEQQMAVEEMGGREAVNFNRLGDNQSRLAYIQALVDKKKTEMEKSEIEIQAIYFVAYLAVLICLTVLKVTIYKYDEEKL
;
A
#
# COMPACT_ATOMS: atom_id res chain seq x y z
N MET A 1 -0.22 -31.12 4.67
CA MET A 1 0.43 -29.87 4.23
C MET A 1 1.84 -29.84 4.81
N PRO A 2 2.89 -29.67 4.00
CA PRO A 2 4.23 -29.43 4.55
C PRO A 2 4.24 -28.10 5.33
N PRO A 3 5.06 -27.98 6.39
CA PRO A 3 5.19 -26.74 7.13
C PRO A 3 5.70 -25.63 6.22
N ARG A 4 5.17 -24.41 6.36
CA ARG A 4 5.69 -23.26 5.63
C ARG A 4 7.15 -23.03 6.04
N PRO A 5 8.07 -22.86 5.09
CA PRO A 5 9.45 -22.52 5.40
C PRO A 5 9.48 -21.21 6.19
N ARG A 6 10.23 -21.21 7.30
CA ARG A 6 10.46 -20.01 8.12
C ARG A 6 11.80 -19.38 7.76
N PRO A 7 11.93 -18.05 7.85
CA PRO A 7 13.20 -17.38 7.69
C PRO A 7 14.17 -17.81 8.81
N ASN A 8 15.40 -18.15 8.43
CA ASN A 8 16.46 -18.55 9.34
C ASN A 8 17.29 -17.33 9.73
N LEU A 9 16.89 -16.68 10.83
CA LEU A 9 17.56 -15.49 11.34
C LEU A 9 18.90 -15.87 11.99
N PRO A 10 20.02 -15.23 11.57
CA PRO A 10 21.28 -15.32 12.31
C PRO A 10 21.10 -14.75 13.72
N VAL A 11 21.73 -15.37 14.72
CA VAL A 11 21.69 -14.92 16.12
C VAL A 11 22.26 -13.50 16.28
N ASP A 12 23.18 -13.11 15.39
CA ASP A 12 23.90 -11.85 15.45
C ASP A 12 23.21 -10.74 14.63
N LEU A 13 22.08 -11.04 13.98
CA LEU A 13 21.37 -10.09 13.14
C LEU A 13 20.44 -9.23 13.99
N VAL A 14 20.89 -8.01 14.30
CA VAL A 14 20.08 -7.02 15.00
C VAL A 14 19.10 -6.38 14.01
N LEU A 15 17.81 -6.53 14.28
CA LEU A 15 16.72 -5.98 13.45
C LEU A 15 15.96 -4.91 14.22
N ASP A 16 15.60 -3.84 13.54
CA ASP A 16 14.64 -2.86 14.06
C ASP A 16 13.19 -3.42 14.05
N ALA A 17 12.24 -2.65 14.59
CA ALA A 17 10.85 -3.08 14.69
C ALA A 17 10.18 -3.30 13.31
N GLU A 18 10.48 -2.48 12.31
CA GLU A 18 9.91 -2.62 10.96
C GLU A 18 10.45 -3.87 10.26
N GLN A 19 11.74 -4.11 10.41
CA GLN A 19 12.43 -5.29 9.89
C GLN A 19 11.96 -6.57 10.56
N GLN A 20 11.71 -6.56 11.88
CA GLN A 20 11.14 -7.71 12.60
C GLN A 20 9.75 -8.05 12.07
N MET A 21 8.86 -7.07 11.94
CA MET A 21 7.53 -7.29 11.36
C MET A 21 7.61 -7.80 9.91
N ALA A 22 8.55 -7.28 9.11
CA ALA A 22 8.75 -7.75 7.73
C ALA A 22 9.19 -9.23 7.69
N VAL A 23 9.95 -9.70 8.68
CA VAL A 23 10.36 -11.10 8.80
C VAL A 23 9.20 -11.98 9.28
N GLU A 24 8.38 -11.51 10.23
CA GLU A 24 7.21 -12.24 10.73
C GLU A 24 6.13 -12.44 9.66
N GLU A 25 5.93 -11.43 8.82
CA GLU A 25 4.96 -11.46 7.72
C GLU A 25 5.51 -12.13 6.45
N MET A 26 6.76 -12.60 6.47
CA MET A 26 7.43 -13.18 5.32
C MET A 26 6.69 -14.43 4.81
N GLY A 27 6.33 -14.41 3.53
CA GLY A 27 5.69 -15.55 2.86
C GLY A 27 6.65 -16.72 2.66
N GLY A 28 6.13 -17.92 2.42
CA GLY A 28 6.98 -19.11 2.25
C GLY A 28 7.99 -19.01 1.11
N ARG A 29 7.64 -18.33 0.01
CA ARG A 29 8.57 -18.08 -1.11
C ARG A 29 9.69 -17.11 -0.74
N GLU A 30 9.34 -16.06 0.02
CA GLU A 30 10.29 -15.06 0.48
C GLU A 30 11.25 -15.68 1.51
N ALA A 31 10.75 -16.54 2.40
CA ALA A 31 11.56 -17.28 3.36
C ALA A 31 12.57 -18.22 2.68
N VAL A 32 12.17 -18.89 1.58
CA VAL A 32 13.10 -19.72 0.80
C VAL A 32 14.20 -18.87 0.16
N ASN A 33 13.86 -17.72 -0.42
CA ASN A 33 14.85 -16.82 -1.01
C ASN A 33 15.78 -16.23 0.05
N PHE A 34 15.22 -15.82 1.19
CA PHE A 34 15.97 -15.34 2.34
C PHE A 34 16.98 -16.38 2.84
N ASN A 35 16.54 -17.64 2.98
CA ASN A 35 17.40 -18.73 3.44
C ASN A 35 18.51 -19.12 2.45
N ARG A 36 18.39 -18.72 1.18
CA ARG A 36 19.45 -18.90 0.17
C ARG A 36 20.57 -17.87 0.28
N LEU A 37 20.35 -16.74 0.96
CA LEU A 37 21.40 -15.75 1.19
C LEU A 37 22.41 -16.32 2.19
N GLY A 38 23.69 -16.34 1.77
CA GLY A 38 24.78 -16.91 2.55
C GLY A 38 25.35 -15.98 3.63
N ASP A 39 25.22 -14.67 3.44
CA ASP A 39 25.80 -13.66 4.32
C ASP A 39 24.74 -12.76 4.98
N ASN A 40 25.09 -12.21 6.14
CA ASN A 40 24.19 -11.39 6.95
C ASN A 40 23.87 -10.04 6.28
N GLN A 41 24.77 -9.48 5.48
CA GLN A 41 24.56 -8.21 4.77
C GLN A 41 23.48 -8.36 3.69
N SER A 42 23.56 -9.41 2.88
CA SER A 42 22.54 -9.71 1.87
C SER A 42 21.18 -10.05 2.50
N ARG A 43 21.17 -10.72 3.65
CA ARG A 43 19.95 -10.97 4.43
C ARG A 43 19.32 -9.68 4.94
N LEU A 44 20.12 -8.78 5.51
CA LEU A 44 19.65 -7.48 5.98
C LEU A 44 19.10 -6.65 4.82
N ALA A 45 19.83 -6.58 3.71
CA ALA A 45 19.39 -5.88 2.49
C ALA A 45 18.08 -6.46 1.93
N TYR A 46 17.91 -7.78 1.99
CA TYR A 46 16.67 -8.43 1.58
C TYR A 46 15.49 -8.05 2.47
N ILE A 47 15.68 -8.01 3.80
CA ILE A 47 14.65 -7.56 4.74
C ILE A 47 14.33 -6.10 4.49
N GLN A 48 15.33 -5.25 4.29
CA GLN A 48 15.14 -3.83 3.98
C GLN A 48 14.33 -3.65 2.69
N ALA A 49 14.60 -4.43 1.64
CA ALA A 49 13.84 -4.37 0.40
C ALA A 49 12.36 -4.77 0.60
N LEU A 50 12.05 -5.68 1.53
CA LEU A 50 10.66 -6.02 1.88
C LEU A 50 9.98 -4.87 2.63
N VAL A 51 10.68 -4.20 3.54
CA VAL A 51 10.18 -3.01 4.24
C VAL A 51 9.87 -1.90 3.24
N ASP A 52 10.81 -1.60 2.35
CA ASP A 52 10.66 -0.54 1.34
C ASP A 52 9.52 -0.85 0.36
N LYS A 53 9.39 -2.12 -0.03
CA LYS A 53 8.26 -2.57 -0.87
C LYS A 53 6.92 -2.32 -0.19
N LYS A 54 6.77 -2.65 1.10
CA LYS A 54 5.53 -2.39 1.84
C LYS A 54 5.21 -0.90 1.95
N LYS A 55 6.22 -0.07 2.25
CA LYS A 55 6.05 1.38 2.28
C LYS A 55 5.56 1.92 0.94
N THR A 56 6.18 1.47 -0.16
CA THR A 56 5.78 1.85 -1.51
C THR A 56 4.35 1.41 -1.84
N GLU A 57 3.95 0.21 -1.43
CA GLU A 57 2.58 -0.29 -1.64
C GLU A 57 1.54 0.51 -0.84
N MET A 58 1.88 0.91 0.40
CA MET A 58 1.02 1.79 1.21
C MET A 58 0.88 3.18 0.57
N GLU A 59 1.99 3.82 0.19
CA GLU A 59 1.99 5.12 -0.49
C GLU A 59 1.15 5.09 -1.78
N LYS A 60 1.30 4.02 -2.56
CA LYS A 60 0.50 3.81 -3.77
C LYS A 60 -0.99 3.72 -3.44
N SER A 61 -1.36 2.98 -2.40
CA SER A 61 -2.76 2.85 -1.98
C SER A 61 -3.34 4.19 -1.52
N GLU A 62 -2.57 5.02 -0.81
CA GLU A 62 -2.99 6.36 -0.42
C GLU A 62 -3.25 7.27 -1.62
N ILE A 63 -2.37 7.23 -2.62
CA ILE A 63 -2.53 8.00 -3.87
C ILE A 63 -3.78 7.54 -4.63
N GLU A 64 -4.01 6.22 -4.71
CA GLU A 64 -5.22 5.66 -5.35
C GLU A 64 -6.49 6.12 -4.64
N ILE A 65 -6.51 6.10 -3.30
CA ILE A 65 -7.64 6.57 -2.49
C ILE A 65 -7.88 8.07 -2.71
N GLN A 66 -6.83 8.89 -2.69
CA GLN A 66 -6.94 10.32 -2.96
C GLN A 66 -7.51 10.60 -4.35
N ALA A 67 -7.07 9.86 -5.37
CA ALA A 67 -7.58 9.99 -6.72
C ALA A 67 -9.09 9.68 -6.80
N ILE A 68 -9.55 8.62 -6.14
CA ILE A 68 -10.98 8.26 -6.07
C ILE A 68 -11.78 9.39 -5.42
N TYR A 69 -11.32 9.92 -4.27
CA TYR A 69 -11.99 11.02 -3.59
C TYR A 69 -12.05 12.29 -4.44
N PHE A 70 -10.97 12.61 -5.16
CA PHE A 70 -10.93 13.76 -6.06
C PHE A 70 -11.96 13.64 -7.20
N VAL A 71 -12.05 12.47 -7.84
CA VAL A 71 -13.05 12.20 -8.88
C VAL A 71 -14.47 12.30 -8.33
N ALA A 72 -14.73 11.72 -7.16
CA ALA A 72 -16.03 11.80 -6.50
C ALA A 72 -16.41 13.26 -6.18
N TYR A 73 -15.45 14.05 -5.70
CA TYR A 73 -15.66 15.47 -5.43
C TYR A 73 -16.03 16.27 -6.68
N LEU A 74 -15.31 16.05 -7.79
CA LEU A 74 -15.63 16.70 -9.07
C LEU A 74 -17.03 16.32 -9.58
N ALA A 75 -17.43 15.05 -9.43
CA ALA A 75 -18.77 14.61 -9.83
C ALA A 75 -19.87 15.34 -9.03
N VAL A 76 -19.69 15.51 -7.72
CA VAL A 76 -20.62 16.27 -6.87
C VAL A 76 -20.71 17.74 -7.31
N LEU A 77 -19.58 18.38 -7.61
CA LEU A 77 -19.57 19.76 -8.10
C LEU A 77 -20.33 19.92 -9.43
N ILE A 78 -20.16 18.98 -10.35
CA ILE A 78 -20.89 18.98 -11.63
C ILE A 78 -22.39 18.82 -11.36
N CYS A 79 -22.80 17.86 -10.53
CA CYS A 79 -24.20 17.66 -10.18
C CYS A 79 -24.84 18.92 -9.56
N LEU A 80 -24.15 19.57 -8.61
CA LEU A 80 -24.62 20.81 -7.99
C LEU A 80 -24.73 21.94 -9.00
N THR A 81 -23.78 22.05 -9.92
CA THR A 81 -23.81 23.07 -10.98
C THR A 81 -24.98 22.84 -11.93
N VAL A 82 -25.19 21.59 -12.38
CA VAL A 82 -26.33 21.22 -13.22
C VAL A 82 -27.65 21.49 -12.49
N LEU A 83 -27.77 21.09 -11.23
CA LEU A 83 -28.98 21.35 -10.43
C LEU A 83 -29.28 22.84 -10.34
N LYS A 84 -28.26 23.67 -10.06
CA LYS A 84 -28.40 25.12 -10.00
C LYS A 84 -28.84 25.72 -11.33
N VAL A 85 -28.28 25.26 -12.45
CA VAL A 85 -28.68 25.72 -13.79
C VAL A 85 -30.11 25.31 -14.11
N THR A 86 -30.50 24.08 -13.79
CA THR A 86 -31.87 23.59 -14.00
C THR A 86 -32.89 24.38 -13.19
N ILE A 87 -32.60 24.66 -11.91
CA ILE A 87 -33.46 25.50 -11.07
C ILE A 87 -33.57 26.90 -11.66
N TYR A 88 -32.46 27.51 -12.07
CA TYR A 88 -32.47 28.86 -12.65
C TYR A 88 -33.32 28.94 -13.93
N LYS A 89 -33.18 27.97 -14.84
CA LYS A 89 -34.01 27.91 -16.05
C LYS A 89 -35.49 27.69 -15.75
N TYR A 90 -35.79 26.86 -14.75
CA TYR A 90 -37.17 26.60 -14.34
C TYR A 90 -37.84 27.84 -13.73
N ASP A 91 -37.09 28.66 -13.00
CA ASP A 91 -37.58 29.94 -12.47
C ASP A 91 -37.77 30.98 -13.60
N GLU A 92 -36.90 31.01 -14.62
CA GLU A 92 -37.09 31.87 -15.81
C GLU A 92 -38.35 31.49 -16.62
N GLU A 93 -38.66 30.20 -16.80
CA GLU A 93 -39.84 29.75 -17.55
C GLU A 93 -41.17 29.99 -16.81
N LYS A 94 -41.13 30.32 -15.52
CA LYS A 94 -42.32 30.62 -14.69
C LYS A 94 -42.67 32.10 -14.58
N LEU A 95 -41.80 33.00 -15.05
CA LEU A 95 -41.96 34.46 -15.05
C LEU A 95 -42.63 34.96 -16.34
#